data_AF-A0AAV7Y8X6-F1
#
_entry.id   AF-A0AAV7Y8X6-F1
#
_cell.length_a   1.000
_cell.length_b   1.000
_cell.length_c   1.000
_cell.angle_alpha   90.00
_cell.angle_beta   90.00
_cell.angle_gamma   90.00
#
_symmetry.space_group_name_H-M   'P 1'
#
loop_
_entity.id
_entity.type
_entity.pdbx_description
1 polymer ?
#
loop_
_entity_poly.entity_id
_entity_poly.type
_entity_poly.pdbx_seq_one_letter_code
_entity_poly.pdbx_strand_id
1 'polypeptide(L)'
;MKTSKDVYNRIIYDNKYDTENFLIGMKEGSDIIDCPFDEYDPEEVPMHSILYFKQNEQIVWSRNPQVDLIFGSLTKRRQKEIEEEQRILNNPRLLKQRMKQQRIQEQKKKKSQQKKKKKK
;
A
#
# COMPACT_ATOMS: atom_id res chain seq x y z
N MET A 1 1.97 -13.58 -5.75
CA MET A 1 1.65 -12.23 -6.26
C MET A 1 2.53 -11.96 -7.46
N LYS A 2 2.00 -11.27 -8.46
CA LYS A 2 2.77 -10.88 -9.66
C LYS A 2 3.84 -9.85 -9.30
N THR A 3 4.94 -9.85 -10.05
CA THR A 3 6.07 -8.93 -9.85
C THR A 3 5.75 -7.54 -10.39
N SER A 4 6.54 -6.53 -10.04
CA SER A 4 6.38 -5.19 -10.65
C SER A 4 6.54 -5.23 -12.16
N LYS A 5 7.43 -6.10 -12.67
CA LYS A 5 7.61 -6.34 -14.11
C LYS A 5 6.36 -6.89 -14.77
N ASP A 6 5.71 -7.89 -14.15
CA ASP A 6 4.47 -8.45 -14.67
C ASP A 6 3.36 -7.39 -14.73
N VAL A 7 3.28 -6.51 -13.72
CA VAL A 7 2.29 -5.43 -13.65
C VAL A 7 2.58 -4.36 -14.69
N TYR A 8 3.84 -3.94 -14.82
CA TYR A 8 4.28 -2.98 -15.83
C TYR A 8 3.94 -3.46 -17.25
N ASN A 9 4.30 -4.70 -17.58
CA ASN A 9 3.97 -5.30 -18.87
C ASN A 9 2.46 -5.39 -19.09
N ARG A 10 1.69 -5.67 -18.04
CA ARG A 10 0.23 -5.70 -18.12
C ARG A 10 -0.33 -4.33 -18.48
N ILE A 11 0.16 -3.26 -17.87
CA ILE A 11 -0.31 -1.90 -18.10
C ILE A 11 0.03 -1.46 -19.54
N ILE A 12 1.23 -1.78 -20.03
CA ILE A 12 1.66 -1.45 -21.40
C ILE A 12 0.86 -2.19 -22.48
N TYR A 13 0.70 -3.51 -22.34
CA TYR A 13 0.18 -4.33 -23.43
C TYR A 13 -1.34 -4.52 -23.38
N ASP A 14 -2.00 -4.14 -22.29
CA ASP A 14 -3.45 -4.31 -22.13
C ASP A 14 -4.15 -2.97 -22.36
N ASN A 15 -4.72 -2.78 -23.55
CA ASN A 15 -5.39 -1.56 -24.01
C ASN A 15 -6.53 -1.05 -23.13
N LYS A 16 -6.95 -1.82 -22.11
CA LYS A 16 -7.94 -1.37 -21.12
C LYS A 16 -7.35 -0.38 -20.11
N TYR A 17 -6.02 -0.31 -20.00
CA TYR A 17 -5.32 0.62 -19.13
C TYR A 17 -4.80 1.79 -19.96
N ASP A 18 -5.03 2.99 -19.44
CA ASP A 18 -4.51 4.22 -20.00
C ASP A 18 -3.28 4.63 -19.19
N THR A 19 -2.09 4.56 -19.79
CA THR A 19 -0.79 4.77 -19.15
C THR A 19 -0.66 6.16 -18.54
N GLU A 20 -1.31 7.18 -19.11
CA GLU A 20 -1.26 8.56 -18.63
C GLU A 20 -1.84 8.71 -17.22
N ASN A 21 -2.76 7.83 -16.84
CA ASN A 21 -3.41 7.84 -15.54
C ASN A 21 -2.60 7.08 -14.47
N PHE A 22 -1.43 6.54 -14.80
CA PHE A 22 -0.60 5.76 -13.89
C PHE A 22 0.58 6.56 -13.34
N LEU A 23 0.82 6.38 -12.05
CA LEU A 23 1.99 6.83 -11.31
C LEU A 23 2.71 5.61 -10.72
N ILE A 24 4.03 5.64 -10.80
CA ILE A 24 4.93 4.63 -10.28
C ILE A 24 5.62 5.20 -9.04
N GLY A 25 5.35 4.60 -7.90
CA GLY A 25 6.06 4.90 -6.66
C GLY A 25 7.35 4.09 -6.61
N MET A 26 8.48 4.76 -6.77
CA MET A 26 9.79 4.13 -6.75
C MET A 26 10.64 4.65 -5.59
N LYS A 27 11.51 3.78 -5.09
CA LYS A 27 12.46 4.13 -4.04
C LYS A 27 13.71 4.77 -4.66
N GLU A 28 13.96 6.02 -4.32
CA GLU A 28 15.19 6.73 -4.67
C GLU A 28 15.97 7.02 -3.38
N GLY A 29 17.08 6.31 -3.18
CA GLY A 29 17.85 6.41 -1.94
C GLY A 29 17.04 6.00 -0.71
N SER A 30 16.71 6.97 0.15
CA SER A 30 15.87 6.77 1.35
C SER A 30 14.44 7.26 1.18
N ASP A 31 14.15 7.97 0.10
CA ASP A 31 12.87 8.59 -0.18
C ASP A 31 12.06 7.77 -1.18
N ILE A 32 10.76 8.06 -1.25
CA ILE A 32 9.84 7.47 -2.21
C ILE A 32 9.34 8.61 -3.08
N ILE A 33 9.54 8.48 -4.38
CA ILE A 33 9.12 9.46 -5.37
C ILE A 33 8.05 8.85 -6.28
N ASP A 34 7.04 9.67 -6.60
CA ASP A 34 6.01 9.34 -7.57
C ASP A 34 6.46 9.84 -8.95
N CYS A 35 6.60 8.94 -9.91
CA CYS A 35 6.97 9.25 -11.29
C CYS A 35 5.81 8.87 -12.22
N PRO A 36 5.41 9.72 -13.18
CA PRO A 36 4.46 9.35 -14.22
C PRO A 36 4.89 8.09 -14.96
N PHE A 37 3.93 7.23 -15.31
CA PHE A 37 4.25 5.97 -15.99
C PHE A 37 4.95 6.20 -17.35
N ASP A 38 4.57 7.27 -18.05
CA ASP A 38 5.14 7.63 -19.36
C ASP A 38 6.58 8.20 -19.25
N GLU A 39 6.96 8.69 -18.07
CA GLU A 39 8.32 9.17 -17.80
C GLU A 39 9.23 8.06 -17.27
N TYR A 40 8.67 6.91 -16.91
CA TYR A 40 9.45 5.81 -16.35
C TYR A 40 10.18 5.03 -17.43
N ASP A 41 11.51 5.12 -17.42
CA ASP A 41 12.38 4.31 -18.26
C ASP A 41 12.88 3.05 -17.49
N PRO A 42 12.49 1.84 -17.92
CA PRO A 42 12.98 0.60 -17.31
C PRO A 42 14.46 0.31 -17.57
N GLU A 43 15.12 0.98 -18.53
CA GLU A 43 16.56 0.87 -18.77
C GLU A 43 17.36 1.70 -17.75
N GLU A 44 16.86 2.88 -17.36
CA GLU A 44 17.50 3.74 -16.37
C GLU A 44 17.16 3.35 -14.93
N VAL A 45 15.88 3.05 -14.65
CA VAL A 45 15.40 2.74 -13.31
C VAL A 45 15.00 1.27 -13.19
N PRO A 46 15.71 0.47 -12.37
CA PRO A 46 15.38 -0.94 -12.23
C PRO A 46 13.97 -1.18 -11.68
N MET A 47 13.23 -2.09 -12.32
CA MET A 47 11.86 -2.45 -11.91
C MET A 47 11.74 -2.97 -10.46
N HIS A 48 12.85 -3.41 -9.84
CA HIS A 48 12.84 -3.84 -8.44
C HIS A 48 12.70 -2.67 -7.46
N SER A 49 13.05 -1.44 -7.88
CA SER A 49 12.90 -0.19 -7.13
C SER A 49 11.44 0.27 -7.04
N ILE A 50 10.57 -0.26 -7.90
CA ILE A 50 9.13 0.02 -7.86
C ILE A 50 8.50 -0.64 -6.62
N LEU A 51 7.86 0.18 -5.80
CA LEU A 51 7.15 -0.22 -4.59
C LEU A 51 5.65 -0.38 -4.84
N TYR A 52 5.05 0.53 -5.60
CA TYR A 52 3.62 0.52 -5.93
C TYR A 52 3.32 1.14 -7.29
N PHE A 53 2.17 0.76 -7.85
CA PHE A 53 1.51 1.43 -8.97
C PHE A 53 0.22 2.06 -8.48
N LYS A 54 0.01 3.30 -8.85
CA LYS A 54 -1.16 4.10 -8.51
C LYS A 54 -1.85 4.51 -9.81
N GLN A 55 -3.17 4.36 -9.86
CA GLN A 55 -4.00 4.81 -10.96
C GLN A 55 -4.90 5.95 -10.45
N ASN A 56 -4.77 7.15 -11.01
CA ASN A 56 -5.38 8.38 -10.52
C ASN A 56 -5.00 8.68 -9.05
N GLU A 57 -5.78 8.18 -8.10
CA GLU A 57 -5.55 8.31 -6.66
C GLU A 57 -5.52 6.98 -5.91
N GLN A 58 -5.75 5.87 -6.61
CA GLN A 58 -5.89 4.55 -6.03
C GLN A 58 -4.64 3.71 -6.27
N ILE A 59 -4.07 3.14 -5.21
CA ILE A 59 -3.01 2.14 -5.34
C ILE A 59 -3.63 0.85 -5.89
N VAL A 60 -3.27 0.52 -7.12
CA VAL A 60 -3.76 -0.67 -7.84
C VAL A 60 -2.83 -1.85 -7.69
N TRP A 61 -1.57 -1.61 -7.35
CA TRP A 61 -0.63 -2.65 -6.97
C TRP A 61 0.39 -2.12 -5.98
N SER A 62 0.74 -2.89 -4.96
CA SER A 62 1.79 -2.52 -4.00
C SER A 62 2.36 -3.77 -3.36
N ARG A 63 3.66 -3.74 -3.04
CA ARG A 63 4.31 -4.81 -2.28
C ARG A 63 4.01 -4.71 -0.79
N ASN A 64 3.82 -3.50 -0.28
CA ASN A 64 3.60 -3.25 1.14
C ASN A 64 2.77 -1.97 1.37
N PRO A 65 1.49 -2.07 1.77
CA PRO A 65 0.72 -3.30 1.96
C PRO A 65 0.51 -4.05 0.64
N GLN A 66 0.38 -5.38 0.71
CA GLN A 66 0.23 -6.23 -0.48
C GLN A 66 -1.09 -5.93 -1.21
N VAL A 67 -1.02 -5.26 -2.36
CA VAL A 67 -2.17 -4.91 -3.23
C VAL A 67 -1.97 -5.47 -4.62
N ASP A 68 -3.01 -6.08 -5.19
CA ASP A 68 -3.03 -6.57 -6.57
C ASP A 68 -4.45 -6.53 -7.15
N LEU A 69 -4.84 -5.33 -7.61
CA LEU A 69 -6.08 -5.09 -8.36
C LEU A 69 -5.94 -5.39 -9.86
N ILE A 70 -4.70 -5.40 -10.37
CA ILE A 70 -4.40 -5.59 -11.78
C ILE A 70 -4.64 -7.05 -12.22
N PHE A 71 -4.25 -8.01 -11.37
CA PHE A 71 -4.51 -9.44 -11.62
C PHE A 71 -5.66 -9.99 -10.77
N GLY A 72 -6.22 -9.18 -9.86
CA GLY A 72 -7.33 -9.59 -9.01
C GLY A 72 -6.96 -10.68 -8.00
N SER A 73 -5.68 -10.80 -7.63
CA SER A 73 -5.24 -11.85 -6.71
C SER A 73 -5.60 -11.59 -5.25
N LEU A 74 -6.13 -10.40 -4.92
CA LEU A 74 -6.62 -10.08 -3.58
C LEU A 74 -8.04 -10.57 -3.33
N THR A 75 -8.26 -11.10 -2.12
CA THR A 75 -9.61 -11.33 -1.60
C THR A 75 -10.30 -10.00 -1.31
N LYS A 76 -11.61 -9.89 -1.59
CA LYS A 76 -12.43 -8.68 -1.34
C LYS A 76 -12.31 -8.12 0.09
N ARG A 77 -12.07 -9.00 1.07
CA ARG A 77 -11.86 -8.62 2.47
C ARG A 77 -10.57 -7.83 2.66
N ARG A 78 -9.46 -8.31 2.08
CA ARG A 78 -8.15 -7.66 2.18
C ARG A 78 -8.12 -6.34 1.43
N GLN A 79 -8.82 -6.27 0.31
CA GLN A 79 -8.97 -5.03 -0.46
C GLN A 79 -9.58 -3.90 0.38
N LYS A 80 -10.68 -4.17 1.10
CA LYS A 80 -11.35 -3.20 1.97
C LYS A 80 -10.48 -2.74 3.13
N GLU A 81 -9.73 -3.66 3.74
CA GLU A 81 -8.80 -3.31 4.84
C GLU A 81 -7.73 -2.33 4.36
N ILE A 82 -7.17 -2.55 3.18
CA ILE A 82 -6.10 -1.69 2.64
C ILE A 82 -6.65 -0.33 2.22
N GLU A 83 -7.82 -0.28 1.60
CA GLU A 83 -8.50 0.97 1.25
C GLU A 83 -8.81 1.80 2.52
N GLU A 84 -9.27 1.15 3.59
CA GLU A 84 -9.51 1.79 4.88
C GLU A 84 -8.21 2.30 5.52
N GLU A 85 -7.13 1.52 5.48
CA GLU A 85 -5.82 1.91 5.98
C GLU A 85 -5.25 3.12 5.21
N GLN A 86 -5.31 3.11 3.88
CA GLN A 86 -4.89 4.23 3.05
C GLN A 86 -5.74 5.48 3.32
N ARG A 87 -7.06 5.32 3.47
CA ARG A 87 -7.97 6.42 3.83
C ARG A 87 -7.63 7.02 5.19
N ILE A 88 -7.23 6.20 6.16
CA ILE A 88 -6.81 6.66 7.48
C ILE A 88 -5.46 7.38 7.39
N LEU A 89 -4.50 6.86 6.62
CA LEU A 89 -3.19 7.49 6.43
C LEU A 89 -3.30 8.86 5.74
N ASN A 90 -4.12 8.95 4.71
CA ASN A 90 -4.35 10.19 3.95
C ASN A 90 -5.22 11.21 4.72
N ASN A 91 -5.73 10.87 5.90
CA ASN A 91 -6.56 11.76 6.73
C ASN A 91 -5.97 11.95 8.14
N PRO A 92 -5.35 13.11 8.43
CA PRO A 92 -4.70 13.38 9.71
C PRO A 92 -5.61 13.24 10.94
N ARG A 93 -6.92 13.48 10.79
CA ARG A 93 -7.90 13.33 11.89
C ARG A 93 -8.12 11.85 12.22
N LEU A 94 -8.32 11.01 11.20
CA LEU A 94 -8.53 9.58 11.37
C LEU A 94 -7.29 8.89 11.93
N LEU A 95 -6.10 9.31 11.48
CA LEU A 95 -4.83 8.80 12.01
C LEU A 95 -4.69 9.08 13.52
N LYS A 96 -4.96 10.31 13.96
CA LYS A 96 -4.95 10.68 15.39
C LYS A 96 -5.95 9.85 16.19
N GLN A 97 -7.15 9.62 15.65
CA GLN A 97 -8.18 8.82 16.30
C GLN A 97 -7.75 7.34 16.44
N ARG A 98 -7.16 6.75 15.40
CA ARG A 98 -6.67 5.35 15.45
C ARG A 98 -5.52 5.18 16.44
N MET A 99 -4.57 6.11 16.47
CA MET A 99 -3.48 6.11 17.46
C MET A 99 -3.99 6.20 18.90
N LYS A 100 -5.01 7.03 19.14
CA LYS A 100 -5.67 7.13 20.47
C LYS A 100 -6.32 5.81 20.87
N GLN A 101 -7.01 5.13 19.95
CA GLN A 101 -7.64 3.83 20.22
C GLN A 101 -6.63 2.73 20.51
N GLN A 102 -5.51 2.68 19.76
CA GLN A 102 -4.44 1.71 20.00
C GLN A 102 -3.84 1.85 21.40
N ARG A 103 -3.55 3.08 21.84
CA ARG A 103 -3.08 3.36 23.21
C ARG A 103 -4.04 2.85 24.28
N ILE A 104 -5.35 3.03 24.09
CA ILE A 104 -6.37 2.53 25.03
C ILE A 104 -6.37 0.99 25.07
N GLN A 105 -6.27 0.32 23.91
CA GLN A 105 -6.22 -1.14 23.85
C GLN A 105 -4.96 -1.71 24.51
N GLU A 106 -3.80 -1.11 24.30
CA GLU A 106 -2.55 -1.51 24.95
C GLU A 106 -2.64 -1.36 26.47
N GLN A 107 -3.18 -0.25 26.96
CA GLN A 107 -3.39 -0.04 28.39
C GLN A 107 -4.33 -1.09 28.98
N LYS A 108 -5.41 -1.44 28.28
CA LYS A 108 -6.33 -2.53 28.69
C LYS A 108 -5.62 -3.89 28.71
N LYS A 109 -4.82 -4.22 27.69
CA LYS A 109 -4.02 -5.45 27.62
C LYS A 109 -3.04 -5.55 28.80
N LYS A 110 -2.27 -4.48 29.05
CA LYS A 110 -1.31 -4.39 30.17
C LYS A 110 -1.99 -4.59 31.53
N LYS A 111 -3.14 -3.95 31.75
CA LYS A 111 -3.96 -4.13 32.97
C LYS A 111 -4.48 -5.57 33.13
N SER A 112 -4.89 -6.24 32.04
CA SER A 112 -5.34 -7.64 32.12
C SER A 112 -4.20 -8.62 32.43
N GLN A 113 -3.00 -8.36 31.88
CA GLN A 113 -1.82 -9.19 32.12
C GLN A 113 -1.30 -9.06 33.57
N GLN A 114 -1.32 -7.85 34.14
CA GLN A 114 -1.00 -7.64 35.56
C GLN A 114 -1.99 -8.34 36.50
N LYS A 115 -3.29 -8.35 36.17
CA LYS A 115 -4.31 -9.08 36.96
C LYS A 115 -4.13 -10.60 36.92
N LYS A 116 -3.66 -11.16 35.80
CA LYS A 116 -3.35 -12.60 35.68
C LYS A 116 -2.09 -13.01 36.44
N LYS A 117 -1.06 -12.15 36.50
CA LYS A 117 0.18 -12.39 37.27
C LYS A 117 0.00 -12.29 38.79
N LYS A 118 -0.99 -11.55 39.29
CA LYS A 118 -1.31 -11.44 40.74
C LYS A 118 -2.21 -12.56 41.29
N LYS A 119 -2.71 -13.45 40.43
CA LYS A 119 -3.59 -14.59 40.79
C LYS A 119 -2.87 -15.95 40.75
N LYS A 120 -1.56 -15.94 40.57
CA LYS A 120 -0.67 -17.10 40.55
C LYS A 120 0.35 -16.92 41.67
#